data_AF-A0A7S0CWW2-F1
#
_entry.id   AF-A0A7S0CWW2-F1
#
_cell.length_a   1.000
_cell.length_b   1.000
_cell.length_c   1.000
_cell.angle_alpha   90.00
_cell.angle_beta   90.00
_cell.angle_gamma   90.00
#
_symmetry.space_group_name_H-M   'P 1'
#
loop_
_entity.id
_entity.type
_entity.pdbx_description
1 polymer ?
#
loop_
_entity_poly.entity_id
_entity_poly.type
_entity_poly.pdbx_seq_one_letter_code
_entity_poly.pdbx_strand_id
1 'polypeptide(L)'
;ENITAGIEEVYQCLQLQMTMSPERAESEKRLGTWSARGSPGFVESLLRVIASEEAAKPVRLLAAILLKNTIKAPVWSDVPENERSLCRSMVVRLMSLMARTGQDPIATQLALVIGKIGEIEYPRQYPGLVSELVSQASLGDGAEYRKVVMSALRALKFLFNNKNKAIKKTKRASPWRRRTRVLEDENLGGSLETERKISEIWERYLSKFTSSGEIEDAKTAARATALLREMYEWYPKGDAQRRQVLSRALQASLTLENPGIYGEIKYHADRIYYKIAEVATRCLDGDPIEFAMDGILKGYLSLYTNRALFSSSVEEIQQTEGKHRVILLTFLASALTCPHYTPSSYVGRPGGFLEILRDASEAVSRLVSPPPEGRCQELIHAIVTKYISLSPEEQLLWTSGPEAYIRRMDSECHNADNLQPRATGIDLMIYLLGSNSETVKDCLLNLRSGLLGEDFSTVSGREGGEKLNKLFLRDACYRAIGELMAKIPTMMDPESWIREELMYMLQPENYNTYPQSVLKARAVWLLGVISYELSFEPWAEAFNMAVSSIES
;
A
#
# COMPACT_ATOMS: atom_id res chain seq x y z
N GLU A 1 -25.10 35.09 25.41
CA GLU A 1 -25.95 34.08 26.08
C GLU A 1 -25.49 32.69 25.64
N ASN A 2 -25.18 31.80 26.59
CA ASN A 2 -24.88 30.40 26.29
C ASN A 2 -26.21 29.70 25.96
N ILE A 3 -26.53 29.61 24.66
CA ILE A 3 -27.70 28.90 24.18
C ILE A 3 -27.48 27.41 24.46
N THR A 4 -28.12 26.89 25.51
CA THR A 4 -28.23 25.46 25.78
C THR A 4 -29.04 24.80 24.67
N ALA A 5 -28.52 23.76 24.05
CA ALA A 5 -29.22 23.01 23.01
C ALA A 5 -30.09 21.92 23.64
N GLY A 6 -31.41 22.15 23.69
CA GLY A 6 -32.38 21.18 24.19
C GLY A 6 -32.60 20.01 23.20
N ILE A 7 -32.88 18.82 23.72
CA ILE A 7 -33.04 17.61 22.89
C ILE A 7 -34.13 17.74 21.83
N GLU A 8 -35.27 18.31 22.20
CA GLU A 8 -36.42 18.46 21.30
C GLU A 8 -36.10 19.44 20.17
N GLU A 9 -35.46 20.57 20.49
CA GLU A 9 -35.04 21.55 19.49
C GLU A 9 -33.99 20.97 18.53
N VAL A 10 -33.02 20.23 19.05
CA VAL A 10 -32.00 19.56 18.24
C VAL A 10 -32.67 18.54 17.32
N TYR A 11 -33.59 17.72 17.84
CA TYR A 11 -34.31 16.72 17.06
C TYR A 11 -35.14 17.35 15.95
N GLN A 12 -35.89 18.42 16.24
CA GLN A 12 -36.67 19.16 15.25
C GLN A 12 -35.78 19.76 14.15
N CYS A 13 -34.64 20.38 14.53
CA CYS A 13 -33.69 20.90 13.56
C CYS A 13 -33.14 19.80 12.64
N LEU A 14 -32.84 18.61 13.19
CA LEU A 14 -32.38 17.46 12.41
C LEU A 14 -33.47 16.91 11.47
N GLN A 15 -34.72 16.88 11.91
CA GLN A 15 -35.85 16.48 11.08
C GLN A 15 -36.07 17.45 9.91
N LEU A 16 -36.00 18.76 10.17
CA LEU A 16 -36.11 19.79 9.13
C LEU A 16 -35.07 19.63 8.03
N GLN A 17 -33.86 19.16 8.36
CA GLN A 17 -32.82 18.84 7.36
C GLN A 17 -33.20 17.71 6.40
N MET A 18 -34.16 16.86 6.77
CA MET A 18 -34.66 15.77 5.92
C MET A 18 -35.83 16.20 5.03
N THR A 19 -36.29 17.45 5.14
CA THR A 19 -37.44 17.99 4.43
C THR A 19 -37.03 19.02 3.36
N MET A 20 -37.97 19.40 2.50
CA MET A 20 -37.82 20.52 1.56
C MET A 20 -38.39 21.83 2.13
N SER A 21 -38.43 21.98 3.46
CA SER A 21 -38.94 23.18 4.12
C SER A 21 -38.02 24.39 3.87
N PRO A 22 -38.58 25.61 3.70
CA PRO A 22 -37.77 26.83 3.64
C PRO A 22 -36.98 27.08 4.94
N GLU A 23 -37.42 26.50 6.07
CA GLU A 23 -36.74 26.58 7.38
C GLU A 23 -35.47 25.72 7.47
N ARG A 24 -35.17 24.95 6.42
CA ARG A 24 -33.97 24.12 6.36
C ARG A 24 -32.68 24.94 6.48
N ALA A 25 -32.61 26.10 5.82
CA ALA A 25 -31.41 26.94 5.88
C ALA A 25 -31.14 27.47 7.30
N GLU A 26 -32.20 27.86 8.02
CA GLU A 26 -32.07 28.36 9.39
C GLU A 26 -31.72 27.24 10.37
N SER A 27 -32.34 26.07 10.25
CA SER A 27 -31.99 24.91 11.08
C SER A 27 -30.56 24.43 10.84
N GLU A 28 -30.06 24.47 9.59
CA GLU A 28 -28.65 24.14 9.27
C GLU A 28 -27.70 25.11 9.96
N LYS A 29 -27.99 26.41 9.89
CA LYS A 29 -27.22 27.45 10.57
C LYS A 29 -27.21 27.28 12.09
N ARG A 30 -28.36 26.92 12.70
CA ARG A 30 -28.45 26.62 14.13
C ARG A 30 -27.60 25.42 14.53
N LEU A 31 -27.72 24.30 13.81
CA LEU A 31 -26.92 23.09 14.02
C LEU A 31 -25.42 23.37 13.87
N GLY A 32 -25.04 24.17 12.85
CA GLY A 32 -23.67 24.62 12.64
C GLY A 32 -23.14 25.48 13.79
N THR A 33 -23.98 26.37 14.31
CA THR A 33 -23.61 27.26 15.44
C THR A 33 -23.38 26.46 16.73
N TRP A 34 -24.28 25.55 17.07
CA TRP A 34 -24.11 24.68 18.25
C TRP A 34 -22.88 23.77 18.13
N SER A 35 -22.66 23.19 16.95
CA SER A 35 -21.48 22.35 16.68
C SER A 35 -20.17 23.13 16.73
N ALA A 36 -20.14 24.37 16.22
CA ALA A 36 -18.92 25.19 16.20
C ALA A 36 -18.55 25.76 17.58
N ARG A 37 -19.53 25.95 18.47
CA ARG A 37 -19.34 26.53 19.81
C ARG A 37 -19.20 25.51 20.93
N GLY A 38 -19.38 24.21 20.64
CA GLY A 38 -19.44 23.20 21.69
C GLY A 38 -20.57 23.46 22.69
N SER A 39 -21.71 23.96 22.21
CA SER A 39 -22.80 24.46 23.06
C SER A 39 -23.29 23.39 24.05
N PRO A 40 -23.50 23.74 25.33
CA PRO A 40 -24.01 22.80 26.34
C PRO A 40 -25.34 22.17 25.93
N GLY A 41 -25.52 20.90 26.24
CA GLY A 41 -26.67 20.05 25.89
C GLY A 41 -26.63 19.47 24.48
N PHE A 42 -25.76 19.97 23.59
CA PHE A 42 -25.77 19.57 22.19
C PHE A 42 -25.25 18.13 21.99
N VAL A 43 -24.14 17.76 22.65
CA VAL A 43 -23.54 16.43 22.49
C VAL A 43 -24.45 15.37 23.11
N GLU A 44 -24.99 15.64 24.30
CA GLU A 44 -25.99 14.79 24.96
C GLU A 44 -27.22 14.57 24.08
N SER A 45 -27.76 15.64 23.48
CA SER A 45 -28.92 15.56 22.58
C SER A 45 -28.63 14.69 21.36
N LEU A 46 -27.47 14.87 20.71
CA LEU A 46 -27.07 14.04 19.58
C LEU A 46 -26.95 12.55 19.96
N LEU A 47 -26.34 12.25 21.12
CA LEU A 47 -26.21 10.87 21.60
C LEU A 47 -27.58 10.21 21.84
N ARG A 48 -28.52 10.95 22.43
CA ARG A 48 -29.89 10.46 22.66
C ARG A 48 -30.65 10.25 21.35
N VAL A 49 -30.53 11.16 20.38
CA VAL A 49 -31.14 10.97 19.05
C VAL A 49 -30.56 9.74 18.35
N ILE A 50 -29.24 9.52 18.42
CA ILE A 50 -28.60 8.32 17.86
C ILE A 50 -29.11 7.05 18.54
N ALA A 51 -29.32 7.09 19.86
CA ALA A 51 -29.82 5.97 20.65
C ALA A 51 -31.31 5.67 20.42
N SER A 52 -32.11 6.68 20.05
CA SER A 52 -33.56 6.53 19.86
C SER A 52 -33.91 5.57 18.73
N GLU A 53 -34.76 4.59 19.02
CA GLU A 53 -35.32 3.68 18.01
C GLU A 53 -36.48 4.32 17.24
N GLU A 54 -37.13 5.33 17.82
CA GLU A 54 -38.22 6.09 17.20
C GLU A 54 -37.70 7.05 16.12
N ALA A 55 -36.46 7.51 16.25
CA ALA A 55 -35.84 8.41 15.28
C ALA A 55 -35.56 7.70 13.95
N ALA A 56 -35.95 8.34 12.85
CA ALA A 56 -35.70 7.81 11.51
C ALA A 56 -34.19 7.65 11.23
N LYS A 57 -33.80 6.59 10.49
CA LYS A 57 -32.38 6.29 10.19
C LYS A 57 -31.59 7.49 9.60
N PRO A 58 -32.13 8.29 8.66
CA PRO A 58 -31.42 9.47 8.14
C PRO A 58 -31.14 10.54 9.20
N VAL A 59 -32.06 10.73 10.13
CA VAL A 59 -31.93 11.68 11.26
C VAL A 59 -30.83 11.22 12.21
N ARG A 60 -30.82 9.92 12.56
CA ARG A 60 -29.77 9.32 13.41
C ARG A 60 -28.39 9.39 12.76
N LEU A 61 -28.31 9.18 11.44
CA LEU A 61 -27.07 9.31 10.69
C LEU A 61 -26.56 10.75 10.68
N LEU A 62 -27.43 11.74 10.45
CA LEU A 62 -27.05 13.15 10.51
C LEU A 62 -26.54 13.52 11.92
N ALA A 63 -27.22 13.03 12.97
CA ALA A 63 -26.78 13.25 14.34
C ALA A 63 -25.35 12.70 14.59
N ALA A 64 -25.04 11.50 14.10
CA ALA A 64 -23.70 10.91 14.21
C ALA A 64 -22.64 11.69 13.42
N ILE A 65 -23.00 12.23 12.24
CA ILE A 65 -22.12 13.10 11.44
C ILE A 65 -21.81 14.40 12.19
N LEU A 66 -22.83 15.06 12.76
CA LEU A 66 -22.65 16.28 13.53
C LEU A 66 -21.84 16.03 14.79
N LEU A 67 -22.07 14.91 15.50
CA LEU A 67 -21.26 14.54 16.67
C LEU A 67 -19.77 14.46 16.31
N LYS A 68 -19.43 13.76 15.22
CA LYS A 68 -18.06 13.70 14.69
C LYS A 68 -17.51 15.08 14.35
N ASN A 69 -18.33 15.99 13.84
CA ASN A 69 -17.91 17.34 13.46
C ASN A 69 -17.68 18.25 14.68
N THR A 70 -18.42 18.05 15.77
CA THR A 70 -18.23 18.74 17.06
C THR A 70 -16.94 18.29 17.76
N ILE A 71 -16.57 17.01 17.64
CA ILE A 71 -15.32 16.49 18.21
C ILE A 71 -14.14 16.90 17.30
N LYS A 72 -13.63 18.11 17.52
CA LYS A 72 -12.42 18.66 16.90
C LYS A 72 -11.80 19.69 17.84
N ALA A 73 -10.48 19.77 17.88
CA ALA A 73 -9.81 20.84 18.62
C ALA A 73 -9.98 22.20 17.90
N PRO A 74 -10.14 23.33 18.63
CA PRO A 74 -10.26 23.43 20.09
C PRO A 74 -11.68 23.17 20.63
N VAL A 75 -12.70 23.16 19.77
CA VAL A 75 -14.14 23.08 20.12
C VAL A 75 -14.48 22.01 21.16
N TRP A 76 -13.87 20.83 21.06
CA TRP A 76 -14.10 19.74 22.04
C TRP A 76 -13.70 20.10 23.48
N SER A 77 -12.79 21.06 23.64
CA SER A 77 -12.38 21.57 24.95
C SER A 77 -13.47 22.41 25.61
N ASP A 78 -14.30 23.08 24.78
CA ASP A 78 -15.40 23.95 25.20
C ASP A 78 -16.67 23.17 25.58
N VAL A 79 -16.77 21.91 25.15
CA VAL A 79 -17.87 21.01 25.53
C VAL A 79 -17.79 20.68 27.02
N PRO A 80 -18.91 20.78 27.77
CA PRO A 80 -18.95 20.46 29.20
C PRO A 80 -18.45 19.04 29.53
N GLU A 81 -17.68 18.90 30.62
CA GLU A 81 -17.07 17.61 30.99
C GLU A 81 -18.09 16.50 31.27
N ASN A 82 -19.28 16.84 31.79
CA ASN A 82 -20.36 15.86 31.97
C ASN A 82 -20.81 15.25 30.63
N GLU A 83 -20.88 16.05 29.57
CA GLU A 83 -21.24 15.56 28.22
C GLU A 83 -20.10 14.78 27.57
N ARG A 84 -18.84 15.21 27.78
CA ARG A 84 -17.67 14.45 27.32
C ARG A 84 -17.61 13.07 27.98
N SER A 85 -17.82 13.02 29.29
CA SER A 85 -17.90 11.78 30.08
C SER A 85 -19.04 10.88 29.61
N LEU A 86 -20.24 11.44 29.38
CA LEU A 86 -21.36 10.71 28.81
C LEU A 86 -21.01 10.14 27.43
N CYS A 87 -20.41 10.94 26.56
CA CYS A 87 -19.97 10.52 25.24
C CYS A 87 -18.99 9.34 25.31
N ARG A 88 -17.97 9.43 26.19
CA ARG A 88 -17.02 8.34 26.45
C ARG A 88 -17.75 7.05 26.84
N SER A 89 -18.69 7.12 27.78
CA SER A 89 -19.43 5.95 28.28
C SER A 89 -20.40 5.31 27.27
N MET A 90 -20.91 6.08 26.30
CA MET A 90 -21.95 5.61 25.38
C MET A 90 -21.43 5.23 24.01
N VAL A 91 -20.36 5.87 23.50
CA VAL A 91 -20.01 5.80 22.08
C VAL A 91 -19.67 4.40 21.58
N VAL A 92 -18.91 3.61 22.36
CA VAL A 92 -18.55 2.23 22.00
C VAL A 92 -19.79 1.33 22.04
N ARG A 93 -20.62 1.47 23.08
CA ARG A 93 -21.90 0.74 23.20
C ARG A 93 -22.84 1.03 22.05
N LEU A 94 -23.00 2.31 21.67
CA LEU A 94 -23.82 2.72 20.54
C LEU A 94 -23.26 2.18 19.23
N MET A 95 -21.93 2.23 19.01
CA MET A 95 -21.31 1.65 17.81
C MET A 95 -21.64 0.16 17.69
N SER A 96 -21.47 -0.60 18.77
CA SER A 96 -21.79 -2.04 18.79
C SER A 96 -23.29 -2.30 18.59
N LEU A 97 -24.17 -1.48 19.17
CA LEU A 97 -25.61 -1.60 18.96
C LEU A 97 -26.01 -1.32 17.51
N MET A 98 -25.48 -0.26 16.90
CA MET A 98 -25.75 0.08 15.50
C MET A 98 -25.25 -0.99 14.55
N ALA A 99 -24.07 -1.57 14.82
CA ALA A 99 -23.52 -2.66 14.03
C ALA A 99 -24.39 -3.93 14.11
N ARG A 100 -24.83 -4.33 15.31
CA ARG A 100 -25.70 -5.51 15.49
C ARG A 100 -27.05 -5.35 14.78
N THR A 101 -27.64 -4.17 14.88
CA THR A 101 -28.94 -3.85 14.26
C THR A 101 -28.85 -3.55 12.76
N GLY A 102 -27.68 -3.75 12.13
CA GLY A 102 -27.48 -3.57 10.69
C GLY A 102 -27.45 -2.12 10.21
N GLN A 103 -27.22 -1.16 11.10
CA GLN A 103 -27.09 0.27 10.80
C GLN A 103 -25.63 0.65 10.53
N ASP A 104 -25.00 -0.03 9.57
CA ASP A 104 -23.56 0.08 9.27
C ASP A 104 -23.06 1.51 8.97
N PRO A 105 -23.82 2.41 8.31
CA PRO A 105 -23.40 3.80 8.12
C PRO A 105 -23.24 4.56 9.44
N ILE A 106 -24.15 4.34 10.40
CA ILE A 106 -24.12 5.01 11.71
C ILE A 106 -22.98 4.43 12.55
N ALA A 107 -22.84 3.09 12.58
CA ALA A 107 -21.71 2.43 13.25
C ALA A 107 -20.36 2.92 12.71
N THR A 108 -20.26 3.17 11.39
CA THR A 108 -19.05 3.73 10.76
C THR A 108 -18.77 5.17 11.21
N GLN A 109 -19.79 6.03 11.32
CA GLN A 109 -19.59 7.37 11.87
C GLN A 109 -19.19 7.33 13.34
N LEU A 110 -19.78 6.43 14.15
CA LEU A 110 -19.40 6.25 15.56
C LEU A 110 -17.96 5.72 15.71
N ALA A 111 -17.49 4.83 14.82
CA ALA A 111 -16.10 4.42 14.78
C ALA A 111 -15.14 5.60 14.48
N LEU A 112 -15.55 6.55 13.63
CA LEU A 112 -14.79 7.79 13.38
C LEU A 112 -14.82 8.74 14.59
N VAL A 113 -15.96 8.87 15.26
CA VAL A 113 -16.11 9.60 16.54
C VAL A 113 -15.10 9.06 17.55
N ILE A 114 -15.05 7.74 17.74
CA ILE A 114 -14.09 7.08 18.63
C ILE A 114 -12.64 7.40 18.26
N GLY A 115 -12.29 7.30 16.97
CA GLY A 115 -10.95 7.61 16.48
C GLY A 115 -10.53 9.07 16.74
N LYS A 116 -11.47 10.01 16.72
CA LYS A 116 -11.22 11.42 17.07
C LYS A 116 -11.12 11.66 18.57
N ILE A 117 -12.02 11.06 19.36
CA ILE A 117 -11.94 11.12 20.83
C ILE A 117 -10.57 10.59 21.27
N GLY A 118 -10.15 9.43 20.78
CA GLY A 118 -8.87 8.87 21.16
C GLY A 118 -7.64 9.60 20.59
N GLU A 119 -7.79 10.46 19.59
CA GLU A 119 -6.72 11.40 19.19
C GLU A 119 -6.52 12.50 20.25
N ILE A 120 -7.60 12.96 20.88
CA ILE A 120 -7.59 14.09 21.82
C ILE A 120 -7.39 13.63 23.27
N GLU A 121 -8.05 12.53 23.66
CA GLU A 121 -8.24 12.12 25.07
C GLU A 121 -7.52 10.81 25.46
N TYR A 122 -7.09 9.98 24.51
CA TYR A 122 -6.37 8.72 24.82
C TYR A 122 -4.84 8.93 24.78
N PRO A 123 -4.07 8.52 25.82
CA PRO A 123 -4.49 7.61 26.90
C PRO A 123 -4.93 8.30 28.20
N ARG A 124 -4.74 9.61 28.35
CA ARG A 124 -4.80 10.29 29.66
C ARG A 124 -6.21 10.38 30.24
N GLN A 125 -7.18 10.85 29.45
CA GLN A 125 -8.57 11.04 29.91
C GLN A 125 -9.45 9.82 29.61
N TYR A 126 -9.03 8.91 28.73
CA TYR A 126 -9.78 7.69 28.41
C TYR A 126 -8.91 6.42 28.34
N PRO A 127 -8.25 6.01 29.43
CA PRO A 127 -7.28 4.91 29.42
C PRO A 127 -7.87 3.55 29.00
N GLY A 128 -9.14 3.28 29.32
CA GLY A 128 -9.81 2.00 29.02
C GLY A 128 -10.29 1.81 27.56
N LEU A 129 -10.13 2.82 26.70
CA LEU A 129 -10.71 2.80 25.34
C LEU A 129 -10.25 1.59 24.51
N VAL A 130 -8.94 1.32 24.50
CA VAL A 130 -8.38 0.21 23.72
C VAL A 130 -8.90 -1.13 24.24
N SER A 131 -8.90 -1.35 25.55
CA SER A 131 -9.41 -2.59 26.15
C SER A 131 -10.89 -2.82 25.87
N GLU A 132 -11.71 -1.76 25.85
CA GLU A 132 -13.13 -1.86 25.53
C GLU A 132 -13.34 -2.25 24.06
N LEU A 133 -12.63 -1.59 23.14
CA LEU A 133 -12.69 -1.92 21.71
C LEU A 133 -12.20 -3.32 21.40
N VAL A 134 -11.11 -3.76 22.05
CA VAL A 134 -10.60 -5.13 21.91
C VAL A 134 -11.62 -6.14 22.43
N SER A 135 -12.28 -5.87 23.55
CA SER A 135 -13.39 -6.71 24.05
C SER A 135 -14.52 -6.85 23.03
N GLN A 136 -14.91 -5.75 22.37
CA GLN A 136 -15.90 -5.80 21.27
C GLN A 136 -15.39 -6.56 20.04
N ALA A 137 -14.09 -6.47 19.74
CA ALA A 137 -13.46 -7.17 18.62
C ALA A 137 -13.29 -8.68 18.87
N SER A 138 -13.23 -9.10 20.13
CA SER A 138 -13.11 -10.50 20.54
C SER A 138 -14.45 -11.23 20.69
N LEU A 139 -15.58 -10.58 20.37
CA LEU A 139 -16.90 -11.22 20.43
C LEU A 139 -16.96 -12.50 19.56
N GLY A 140 -17.86 -13.40 19.98
CA GLY A 140 -17.97 -14.76 19.47
C GLY A 140 -18.53 -14.88 18.05
N ASP A 141 -18.89 -16.10 17.70
CA ASP A 141 -19.22 -16.48 16.34
C ASP A 141 -20.72 -16.32 16.05
N GLY A 142 -21.07 -15.28 15.31
CA GLY A 142 -22.42 -15.02 14.80
C GLY A 142 -22.41 -13.87 13.80
N ALA A 143 -23.36 -13.83 12.86
CA ALA A 143 -23.41 -12.80 11.82
C ALA A 143 -23.51 -11.38 12.42
N GLU A 144 -24.34 -11.21 13.46
CA GLU A 144 -24.49 -9.94 14.18
C GLU A 144 -23.21 -9.55 14.95
N TYR A 145 -22.55 -10.51 15.60
CA TYR A 145 -21.29 -10.28 16.29
C TYR A 145 -20.16 -9.93 15.32
N ARG A 146 -20.14 -10.54 14.14
CA ARG A 146 -19.15 -10.24 13.08
C ARG A 146 -19.19 -8.77 12.67
N LYS A 147 -20.39 -8.17 12.56
CA LYS A 147 -20.54 -6.73 12.27
C LYS A 147 -19.99 -5.85 13.40
N VAL A 148 -20.15 -6.27 14.65
CA VAL A 148 -19.54 -5.59 15.81
C VAL A 148 -18.03 -5.69 15.75
N VAL A 149 -17.49 -6.89 15.53
CA VAL A 149 -16.04 -7.11 15.39
C VAL A 149 -15.47 -6.21 14.30
N MET A 150 -16.11 -6.17 13.13
CA MET A 150 -15.70 -5.30 12.03
C MET A 150 -15.73 -3.81 12.38
N SER A 151 -16.72 -3.37 13.15
CA SER A 151 -16.84 -1.98 13.60
C SER A 151 -15.79 -1.63 14.65
N ALA A 152 -15.52 -2.53 15.59
CA ALA A 152 -14.48 -2.39 16.59
C ALA A 152 -13.07 -2.35 15.98
N LEU A 153 -12.75 -3.27 15.06
CA LEU A 153 -11.49 -3.26 14.31
C LEU A 153 -11.33 -1.96 13.49
N ARG A 154 -12.43 -1.43 12.93
CA ARG A 154 -12.42 -0.14 12.23
C ARG A 154 -12.12 1.03 13.17
N ALA A 155 -12.74 1.07 14.34
CA ALA A 155 -12.48 2.11 15.36
C ALA A 155 -11.03 2.05 15.86
N LEU A 156 -10.51 0.86 16.17
CA LEU A 156 -9.10 0.65 16.52
C LEU A 156 -8.17 1.15 15.42
N LYS A 157 -8.44 0.80 14.16
CA LYS A 157 -7.63 1.28 13.04
C LYS A 157 -7.61 2.80 12.95
N PHE A 158 -8.76 3.48 13.11
CA PHE A 158 -8.78 4.95 13.09
C PHE A 158 -7.98 5.55 14.25
N LEU A 159 -8.10 4.97 15.44
CA LEU A 159 -7.33 5.38 16.62
C LEU A 159 -5.82 5.32 16.34
N PHE A 160 -5.30 4.17 15.91
CA PHE A 160 -3.87 4.00 15.63
C PHE A 160 -3.40 4.85 14.44
N ASN A 161 -4.20 4.97 13.37
CA ASN A 161 -3.86 5.82 12.22
C ASN A 161 -3.72 7.30 12.59
N ASN A 162 -4.64 7.83 13.41
CA ASN A 162 -4.60 9.23 13.81
C ASN A 162 -3.36 9.51 14.67
N LYS A 163 -3.03 8.60 15.59
CA LYS A 163 -1.80 8.71 16.37
C LYS A 163 -0.55 8.63 15.49
N ASN A 164 -0.50 7.72 14.51
CA ASN A 164 0.57 7.65 13.51
C ASN A 164 0.76 8.99 12.78
N LYS A 165 -0.34 9.63 12.37
CA LYS A 165 -0.32 10.95 11.73
C LYS A 165 0.19 12.04 12.66
N ALA A 166 -0.21 12.05 13.93
CA ALA A 166 0.25 13.02 14.91
C ALA A 166 1.77 12.94 15.12
N ILE A 167 2.32 11.72 15.27
CA ILE A 167 3.77 11.49 15.32
C ILE A 167 4.43 12.00 14.03
N LYS A 168 3.90 11.59 12.87
CA LYS A 168 4.40 12.03 11.55
C LYS A 168 4.25 13.54 11.33
N LYS A 169 3.45 14.31 12.08
CA LYS A 169 3.39 15.78 11.96
C LYS A 169 4.46 16.51 12.78
N THR A 170 5.03 15.88 13.81
CA THR A 170 6.15 16.44 14.61
C THR A 170 7.51 16.42 13.88
N LYS A 171 7.47 16.47 12.53
CA LYS A 171 8.42 15.99 11.53
C LYS A 171 9.67 16.86 11.28
N ARG A 172 10.29 17.42 12.32
CA ARG A 172 11.64 18.03 12.23
C ARG A 172 12.75 17.17 12.85
N ALA A 173 12.51 15.88 13.09
CA ALA A 173 13.49 15.00 13.74
C ALA A 173 13.84 13.76 12.88
N SER A 174 15.12 13.38 12.91
CA SER A 174 15.70 12.26 12.18
C SER A 174 14.98 10.92 12.49
N PRO A 175 15.05 9.91 11.58
CA PRO A 175 14.45 8.59 11.80
C PRO A 175 14.76 7.95 13.16
N TRP A 176 15.94 8.23 13.71
CA TRP A 176 16.40 7.74 15.01
C TRP A 176 15.75 8.47 16.20
N ARG A 177 15.50 9.79 16.10
CA ARG A 177 14.80 10.57 17.14
C ARG A 177 13.28 10.33 17.17
N ARG A 178 12.69 9.73 16.12
CA ARG A 178 11.32 9.22 16.13
C ARG A 178 11.14 8.07 17.15
N ARG A 179 12.22 7.29 17.38
CA ARG A 179 12.19 6.06 18.19
C ARG A 179 12.16 6.32 19.70
N THR A 180 12.79 7.37 20.19
CA THR A 180 12.88 7.64 21.64
C THR A 180 11.61 8.26 22.22
N ARG A 181 10.89 9.11 21.47
CA ARG A 181 9.68 9.79 21.98
C ARG A 181 8.46 8.87 22.15
N VAL A 182 8.39 7.75 21.42
CA VAL A 182 7.31 6.76 21.55
C VAL A 182 7.49 5.90 22.81
N LEU A 183 8.73 5.74 23.27
CA LEU A 183 9.07 4.95 24.46
C LEU A 183 8.79 5.69 25.77
N GLU A 184 8.67 7.02 25.75
CA GLU A 184 8.45 7.87 26.95
C GLU A 184 6.97 7.95 27.38
N ASP A 185 6.00 7.52 26.56
CA ASP A 185 4.59 7.37 26.97
C ASP A 185 4.41 5.95 27.57
N GLU A 186 4.76 5.79 28.85
CA GLU A 186 4.91 4.55 29.64
C GLU A 186 3.65 3.65 29.81
N ASN A 187 2.64 3.69 28.92
CA ASN A 187 1.45 2.82 28.99
C ASN A 187 1.42 1.71 27.91
N LEU A 188 2.59 1.32 27.40
CA LEU A 188 2.76 0.24 26.40
C LEU A 188 2.48 -1.18 26.93
N GLY A 189 2.27 -1.39 28.24
CA GLY A 189 1.94 -2.71 28.80
C GLY A 189 0.61 -3.29 28.29
N GLY A 190 -0.38 -2.45 27.97
CA GLY A 190 -1.64 -2.89 27.33
C GLY A 190 -1.51 -3.15 25.82
N SER A 191 -0.37 -2.79 25.24
CA SER A 191 -0.10 -2.90 23.80
C SER A 191 0.01 -4.38 23.42
N LEU A 192 0.95 -5.14 24.01
CA LEU A 192 1.23 -6.54 23.62
C LEU A 192 0.00 -7.46 23.72
N GLU A 193 -0.80 -7.33 24.78
CA GLU A 193 -2.06 -8.08 24.94
C GLU A 193 -3.09 -7.70 23.86
N THR A 194 -3.12 -6.43 23.45
CA THR A 194 -3.94 -5.99 22.32
C THR A 194 -3.46 -6.64 21.02
N GLU A 195 -2.16 -6.62 20.73
CA GLU A 195 -1.56 -7.29 19.56
C GLU A 195 -1.87 -8.80 19.55
N ARG A 196 -1.77 -9.47 20.70
CA ARG A 196 -2.14 -10.88 20.87
C ARG A 196 -3.58 -11.13 20.46
N LYS A 197 -4.53 -10.39 21.05
CA LYS A 197 -5.96 -10.56 20.75
C LYS A 197 -6.31 -10.24 19.30
N ILE A 198 -5.71 -9.20 18.72
CA ILE A 198 -5.90 -8.89 17.30
C ILE A 198 -5.35 -10.01 16.41
N SER A 199 -4.24 -10.63 16.80
CA SER A 199 -3.66 -11.76 16.07
C SER A 199 -4.55 -13.00 16.13
N GLU A 200 -5.11 -13.32 17.30
CA GLU A 200 -6.10 -14.39 17.46
C GLU A 200 -7.35 -14.16 16.61
N ILE A 201 -7.85 -12.91 16.57
CA ILE A 201 -8.98 -12.54 15.72
C ILE A 201 -8.62 -12.73 14.24
N TRP A 202 -7.45 -12.25 13.82
CA TRP A 202 -6.97 -12.42 12.45
C TRP A 202 -6.88 -13.90 12.07
N GLU A 203 -6.27 -14.74 12.90
CA GLU A 203 -6.13 -16.18 12.67
C GLU A 203 -7.49 -16.88 12.58
N ARG A 204 -8.40 -16.58 13.50
CA ARG A 204 -9.75 -17.15 13.52
C ARG A 204 -10.49 -16.89 12.22
N TYR A 205 -10.53 -15.64 11.76
CA TYR A 205 -11.26 -15.28 10.55
C TYR A 205 -10.54 -15.72 9.27
N LEU A 206 -9.21 -15.76 9.28
CA LEU A 206 -8.45 -16.26 8.14
C LEU A 206 -8.66 -17.76 7.96
N SER A 207 -8.57 -18.53 9.04
CA SER A 207 -8.84 -19.97 9.02
C SER A 207 -10.26 -20.27 8.54
N LYS A 208 -11.25 -19.50 9.02
CA LYS A 208 -12.63 -19.62 8.54
C LYS A 208 -12.73 -19.35 7.06
N PHE A 209 -12.20 -18.22 6.59
CA PHE A 209 -12.20 -17.88 5.17
C PHE A 209 -11.56 -18.98 4.31
N THR A 210 -10.40 -19.50 4.71
CA THR A 210 -9.73 -20.58 3.96
C THR A 210 -10.50 -21.90 3.96
N SER A 211 -11.39 -22.13 4.95
CA SER A 211 -12.21 -23.33 5.04
C SER A 211 -13.59 -23.20 4.36
N SER A 212 -14.24 -22.04 4.48
CA SER A 212 -15.62 -21.82 4.05
C SER A 212 -15.73 -21.03 2.74
N GLY A 213 -14.71 -20.26 2.38
CA GLY A 213 -14.76 -19.29 1.28
C GLY A 213 -15.65 -18.06 1.56
N GLU A 214 -16.13 -17.87 2.79
CA GLU A 214 -17.03 -16.75 3.12
C GLU A 214 -16.34 -15.38 2.99
N ILE A 215 -16.87 -14.53 2.09
CA ILE A 215 -16.32 -13.20 1.80
C ILE A 215 -16.29 -12.28 3.04
N GLU A 216 -17.28 -12.39 3.94
CA GLU A 216 -17.33 -11.58 5.16
C GLU A 216 -16.22 -11.94 6.16
N ASP A 217 -15.80 -13.20 6.21
CA ASP A 217 -14.62 -13.61 6.97
C ASP A 217 -13.35 -13.04 6.34
N ALA A 218 -13.27 -13.06 5.01
CA ALA A 218 -12.15 -12.47 4.28
C ALA A 218 -12.01 -10.96 4.55
N LYS A 219 -13.13 -10.22 4.54
CA LYS A 219 -13.17 -8.78 4.86
C LYS A 219 -12.71 -8.51 6.30
N THR A 220 -13.08 -9.39 7.23
CA THR A 220 -12.71 -9.29 8.65
C THR A 220 -11.23 -9.58 8.86
N ALA A 221 -10.72 -10.68 8.29
CA ALA A 221 -9.29 -11.00 8.26
C ALA A 221 -8.47 -9.85 7.66
N ALA A 222 -8.86 -9.34 6.48
CA ALA A 222 -8.19 -8.22 5.83
C ALA A 222 -8.17 -6.93 6.68
N ARG A 223 -9.21 -6.69 7.48
CA ARG A 223 -9.23 -5.54 8.40
C ARG A 223 -8.28 -5.77 9.58
N ALA A 224 -8.27 -6.95 10.16
CA ALA A 224 -7.37 -7.31 11.25
C ALA A 224 -5.89 -7.26 10.81
N THR A 225 -5.54 -7.79 9.63
CA THR A 225 -4.18 -7.66 9.05
C THR A 225 -3.79 -6.19 8.86
N ALA A 226 -4.73 -5.36 8.38
CA ALA A 226 -4.47 -3.93 8.22
C ALA A 226 -4.30 -3.19 9.54
N LEU A 227 -4.86 -3.69 10.63
CA LEU A 227 -4.68 -3.16 11.97
C LEU A 227 -3.32 -3.59 12.54
N LEU A 228 -2.97 -4.87 12.42
CA LEU A 228 -1.64 -5.38 12.78
C LEU A 228 -0.53 -4.55 12.11
N ARG A 229 -0.67 -4.26 10.81
CA ARG A 229 0.22 -3.35 10.06
C ARG A 229 0.47 -2.00 10.72
N GLU A 230 -0.58 -1.36 11.25
CA GLU A 230 -0.49 -0.05 11.90
C GLU A 230 0.10 -0.17 13.31
N MET A 231 -0.17 -1.30 13.98
CA MET A 231 0.37 -1.63 15.29
C MET A 231 1.89 -1.86 15.20
N TYR A 232 2.40 -2.55 14.18
CA TYR A 232 3.85 -2.81 14.07
C TYR A 232 4.74 -1.55 14.01
N GLU A 233 4.22 -0.35 13.72
CA GLU A 233 4.97 0.92 13.84
C GLU A 233 5.22 1.34 15.31
N TRP A 234 4.45 0.82 16.28
CA TRP A 234 4.40 1.33 17.66
C TRP A 234 5.14 0.50 18.70
N TYR A 235 5.32 -0.80 18.47
CA TYR A 235 5.54 -1.70 19.58
C TYR A 235 7.02 -2.06 19.77
N PRO A 236 7.45 -2.36 21.02
CA PRO A 236 8.82 -2.77 21.31
C PRO A 236 9.20 -4.03 20.53
N LYS A 237 10.42 -4.03 19.99
CA LYS A 237 11.04 -5.13 19.23
C LYS A 237 11.41 -6.30 20.14
N GLY A 238 11.57 -7.49 19.57
CA GLY A 238 12.17 -8.65 20.25
C GLY A 238 11.19 -9.63 20.89
N ASP A 239 9.93 -9.71 20.43
CA ASP A 239 8.93 -10.61 21.01
C ASP A 239 8.77 -11.89 20.17
N ALA A 240 8.97 -13.04 20.81
CA ALA A 240 8.72 -14.36 20.22
C ALA A 240 7.29 -14.51 19.67
N GLN A 241 6.33 -13.81 20.27
CA GLN A 241 4.94 -13.82 19.81
C GLN A 241 4.80 -13.22 18.41
N ARG A 242 5.54 -12.14 18.09
CA ARG A 242 5.52 -11.56 16.74
C ARG A 242 6.03 -12.52 15.69
N ARG A 243 7.13 -13.21 16.01
CA ARG A 243 7.69 -14.23 15.11
C ARG A 243 6.69 -15.36 14.88
N GLN A 244 5.94 -15.77 15.89
CA GLN A 244 4.85 -16.73 15.72
C GLN A 244 3.75 -16.21 14.79
N VAL A 245 3.32 -14.95 14.94
CA VAL A 245 2.32 -14.33 14.06
C VAL A 245 2.83 -14.24 12.62
N LEU A 246 4.08 -13.82 12.41
CA LEU A 246 4.70 -13.78 11.08
C LEU A 246 4.85 -15.17 10.47
N SER A 247 5.24 -16.18 11.24
CA SER A 247 5.30 -17.56 10.78
C SER A 247 3.92 -18.07 10.36
N ARG A 248 2.87 -17.77 11.12
CA ARG A 248 1.49 -18.13 10.76
C ARG A 248 1.01 -17.37 9.53
N ALA A 249 1.40 -16.10 9.39
CA ALA A 249 1.06 -15.28 8.23
C ALA A 249 1.73 -15.80 6.96
N LEU A 250 2.97 -16.26 7.05
CA LEU A 250 3.66 -16.95 5.97
C LEU A 250 2.92 -18.23 5.56
N GLN A 251 2.54 -19.09 6.52
CA GLN A 251 1.76 -20.30 6.23
C GLN A 251 0.41 -19.97 5.59
N ALA A 252 -0.28 -18.94 6.07
CA ALA A 252 -1.54 -18.53 5.48
C ALA A 252 -1.37 -17.96 4.06
N SER A 253 -0.29 -17.22 3.79
CA SER A 253 0.01 -16.77 2.42
C SER A 253 0.19 -17.93 1.45
N LEU A 254 0.82 -19.03 1.87
CA LEU A 254 0.92 -20.25 1.07
C LEU A 254 -0.47 -20.86 0.79
N THR A 255 -1.35 -20.91 1.79
CA THR A 255 -2.73 -21.39 1.61
C THR A 255 -3.55 -20.51 0.66
N LEU A 256 -3.36 -19.19 0.70
CA LEU A 256 -4.06 -18.23 -0.17
C LEU A 256 -3.59 -18.28 -1.63
N GLU A 257 -2.43 -18.87 -1.90
CA GLU A 257 -1.93 -19.13 -3.25
C GLU A 257 -2.51 -20.41 -3.87
N ASN A 258 -3.39 -21.14 -3.15
CA ASN A 258 -3.99 -22.36 -3.66
C ASN A 258 -4.71 -22.11 -4.99
N PRO A 259 -4.35 -22.85 -6.07
CA PRO A 259 -4.95 -22.68 -7.39
C PRO A 259 -6.46 -22.91 -7.39
N GLY A 260 -7.03 -23.63 -6.41
CA GLY A 260 -8.47 -23.85 -6.28
C GLY A 260 -9.30 -22.60 -5.91
N ILE A 261 -8.68 -21.45 -5.66
CA ILE A 261 -9.36 -20.20 -5.32
C ILE A 261 -9.57 -19.37 -6.58
N TYR A 262 -10.83 -19.16 -6.98
CA TYR A 262 -11.19 -18.44 -8.21
C TYR A 262 -12.22 -17.31 -7.97
N GLY A 263 -12.42 -16.46 -8.97
CA GLY A 263 -13.46 -15.44 -8.99
C GLY A 263 -13.36 -14.42 -7.85
N GLU A 264 -14.50 -14.09 -7.23
CA GLU A 264 -14.59 -13.10 -6.14
C GLU A 264 -13.80 -13.52 -4.89
N ILE A 265 -13.72 -14.83 -4.61
CA ILE A 265 -12.92 -15.35 -3.49
C ILE A 265 -11.43 -15.06 -3.71
N LYS A 266 -10.95 -15.19 -4.96
CA LYS A 266 -9.55 -14.89 -5.31
C LYS A 266 -9.21 -13.42 -5.09
N TYR A 267 -10.10 -12.53 -5.49
CA TYR A 267 -9.94 -11.10 -5.24
C TYR A 267 -9.74 -10.78 -3.74
N HIS A 268 -10.55 -11.40 -2.88
CA HIS A 268 -10.43 -11.22 -1.44
C HIS A 268 -9.18 -11.89 -0.85
N ALA A 269 -8.81 -13.07 -1.34
CA ALA A 269 -7.58 -13.76 -0.96
C ALA A 269 -6.33 -12.92 -1.30
N ASP A 270 -6.25 -12.39 -2.52
CA ASP A 270 -5.13 -11.53 -2.96
C ASP A 270 -5.04 -10.25 -2.13
N ARG A 271 -6.19 -9.68 -1.74
CA ARG A 271 -6.22 -8.50 -0.87
C ARG A 271 -5.71 -8.79 0.54
N ILE A 272 -5.95 -9.98 1.09
CA ILE A 272 -5.38 -10.40 2.38
C ILE A 272 -3.88 -10.63 2.21
N TYR A 273 -3.49 -11.41 1.19
CA TYR A 273 -2.10 -11.71 0.86
C TYR A 273 -1.25 -10.44 0.76
N TYR A 274 -1.73 -9.45 0.00
CA TYR A 274 -1.09 -8.14 -0.13
C TYR A 274 -0.88 -7.44 1.21
N LYS A 275 -1.88 -7.48 2.10
CA LYS A 275 -1.76 -6.86 3.43
C LYS A 275 -0.78 -7.61 4.32
N ILE A 276 -0.67 -8.92 4.18
CA ILE A 276 0.37 -9.70 4.84
C ILE A 276 1.74 -9.26 4.32
N ALA A 277 1.90 -9.06 3.01
CA ALA A 277 3.14 -8.50 2.45
C ALA A 277 3.47 -7.11 3.02
N GLU A 278 2.49 -6.21 3.12
CA GLU A 278 2.69 -4.90 3.76
C GLU A 278 3.12 -4.98 5.23
N VAL A 279 2.66 -6.01 5.96
CA VAL A 279 3.08 -6.29 7.33
C VAL A 279 4.51 -6.83 7.35
N ALA A 280 4.81 -7.81 6.50
CA ALA A 280 6.14 -8.43 6.41
C ALA A 280 7.21 -7.40 6.03
N THR A 281 6.98 -6.57 5.01
CA THR A 281 7.89 -5.49 4.61
C THR A 281 8.14 -4.52 5.76
N ARG A 282 7.10 -4.09 6.48
CA ARG A 282 7.27 -3.20 7.65
C ARG A 282 8.04 -3.86 8.78
N CYS A 283 7.83 -5.15 9.03
CA CYS A 283 8.56 -5.87 10.07
C CYS A 283 10.05 -6.01 9.70
N LEU A 284 10.33 -6.31 8.43
CA LEU A 284 11.69 -6.37 7.88
C LEU A 284 12.40 -5.01 8.00
N ASP A 285 11.78 -3.93 7.56
CA ASP A 285 12.35 -2.57 7.66
C ASP A 285 12.50 -2.12 9.13
N GLY A 286 11.60 -2.59 9.99
CA GLY A 286 11.56 -2.30 11.41
C GLY A 286 12.70 -2.95 12.18
N ASP A 287 12.80 -4.28 12.10
CA ASP A 287 13.82 -5.10 12.77
C ASP A 287 14.30 -6.26 11.89
N PRO A 288 15.29 -6.03 11.02
CA PRO A 288 15.74 -7.06 10.07
C PRO A 288 16.41 -8.25 10.77
N ILE A 289 17.09 -8.04 11.90
CA ILE A 289 17.75 -9.14 12.62
C ILE A 289 16.70 -10.09 13.19
N GLU A 290 15.65 -9.55 13.82
CA GLU A 290 14.54 -10.35 14.34
C GLU A 290 13.74 -11.01 13.21
N PHE A 291 13.52 -10.32 12.09
CA PHE A 291 12.81 -10.87 10.94
C PHE A 291 13.56 -12.03 10.27
N ALA A 292 14.89 -12.07 10.38
CA ALA A 292 15.70 -13.18 9.89
C ALA A 292 15.66 -14.44 10.78
N MET A 293 15.21 -14.32 12.02
CA MET A 293 15.13 -15.45 12.95
C MET A 293 14.11 -16.50 12.50
N ASP A 294 14.29 -17.73 13.00
CA ASP A 294 13.35 -18.84 12.82
C ASP A 294 13.02 -19.16 11.34
N GLY A 295 13.90 -18.78 10.41
CA GLY A 295 13.72 -18.98 8.97
C GLY A 295 12.64 -18.10 8.31
N ILE A 296 12.10 -17.10 9.03
CA ILE A 296 11.00 -16.25 8.55
C ILE A 296 11.38 -15.52 7.26
N LEU A 297 12.54 -14.85 7.24
CA LEU A 297 13.06 -14.18 6.05
C LEU A 297 13.12 -15.12 4.84
N LYS A 298 13.72 -16.30 5.01
CA LYS A 298 13.91 -17.28 3.93
C LYS A 298 12.56 -17.74 3.36
N GLY A 299 11.59 -17.97 4.24
CA GLY A 299 10.23 -18.35 3.84
C GLY A 299 9.54 -17.27 3.02
N TYR A 300 9.55 -16.02 3.50
CA TYR A 300 8.95 -14.90 2.76
C TYR A 300 9.71 -14.56 1.48
N LEU A 301 11.04 -14.61 1.49
CA LEU A 301 11.86 -14.40 0.30
C LEU A 301 11.52 -15.42 -0.77
N SER A 302 11.53 -16.72 -0.43
CA SER A 302 11.16 -17.77 -1.39
C SER A 302 9.73 -17.59 -1.91
N LEU A 303 8.78 -17.30 -1.03
CA LEU A 303 7.37 -17.11 -1.40
C LEU A 303 7.20 -15.95 -2.38
N TYR A 304 7.67 -14.76 -2.00
CA TYR A 304 7.46 -13.56 -2.79
C TYR A 304 8.29 -13.54 -4.05
N THR A 305 9.50 -14.09 -4.05
CA THR A 305 10.25 -14.25 -5.30
C THR A 305 9.55 -15.23 -6.25
N ASN A 306 9.06 -16.37 -5.76
CA ASN A 306 8.31 -17.29 -6.61
C ASN A 306 7.05 -16.62 -7.16
N ARG A 307 6.20 -16.06 -6.30
CA ARG A 307 4.95 -15.42 -6.71
C ARG A 307 5.18 -14.25 -7.66
N ALA A 308 6.09 -13.34 -7.33
CA ALA A 308 6.32 -12.13 -8.11
C ALA A 308 7.02 -12.42 -9.44
N LEU A 309 8.00 -13.32 -9.45
CA LEU A 309 9.00 -13.36 -10.51
C LEU A 309 9.13 -14.71 -11.21
N PHE A 310 8.94 -15.84 -10.54
CA PHE A 310 9.26 -17.14 -11.14
C PHE A 310 8.05 -17.98 -11.55
N SER A 311 7.09 -18.23 -10.66
CA SER A 311 6.00 -19.18 -10.92
C SER A 311 4.84 -18.58 -11.71
N SER A 312 4.49 -17.32 -11.47
CA SER A 312 3.33 -16.69 -12.12
C SER A 312 3.63 -16.35 -13.58
N SER A 313 2.63 -16.42 -14.47
CA SER A 313 2.81 -15.99 -15.87
C SER A 313 2.92 -14.45 -15.97
N VAL A 314 3.30 -13.93 -17.15
CA VAL A 314 3.32 -12.47 -17.40
C VAL A 314 1.90 -11.90 -17.28
N GLU A 315 0.93 -12.59 -17.85
CA GLU A 315 -0.49 -12.20 -17.85
C GLU A 315 -1.05 -12.18 -16.42
N GLU A 316 -0.76 -13.20 -15.62
CA GLU A 316 -1.21 -13.27 -14.22
C GLU A 316 -0.67 -12.10 -13.38
N ILE A 317 0.60 -11.75 -13.56
CA ILE A 317 1.20 -10.62 -12.86
C ILE A 317 0.61 -9.30 -13.33
N GLN A 318 0.49 -9.09 -14.64
CA GLN A 318 -0.02 -7.83 -15.18
C GLN A 318 -1.51 -7.60 -14.90
N GLN A 319 -2.30 -8.66 -14.71
CA GLN A 319 -3.70 -8.57 -14.24
C GLN A 319 -3.82 -8.21 -12.75
N THR A 320 -2.76 -8.39 -11.98
CA THR A 320 -2.75 -8.04 -10.56
C THR A 320 -2.72 -6.52 -10.37
N GLU A 321 -3.54 -6.01 -9.43
CA GLU A 321 -3.59 -4.57 -9.11
C GLU A 321 -2.18 -3.98 -8.92
N GLY A 322 -1.91 -2.82 -9.52
CA GLY A 322 -0.56 -2.21 -9.53
C GLY A 322 0.06 -2.05 -8.14
N LYS A 323 -0.71 -1.63 -7.15
CA LYS A 323 -0.23 -1.52 -5.76
C LYS A 323 0.23 -2.86 -5.18
N HIS A 324 -0.40 -3.97 -5.57
CA HIS A 324 -0.01 -5.31 -5.11
C HIS A 324 1.30 -5.76 -5.76
N ARG A 325 1.50 -5.43 -7.05
CA ARG A 325 2.78 -5.65 -7.73
C ARG A 325 3.92 -4.90 -7.05
N VAL A 326 3.68 -3.63 -6.70
CA VAL A 326 4.67 -2.76 -6.04
C VAL A 326 5.13 -3.35 -4.71
N ILE A 327 4.23 -3.74 -3.78
CA ILE A 327 4.67 -4.20 -2.45
C ILE A 327 5.56 -5.44 -2.51
N LEU A 328 5.33 -6.34 -3.47
CA LEU A 328 6.14 -7.55 -3.61
C LEU A 328 7.57 -7.20 -4.01
N LEU A 329 7.73 -6.30 -4.99
CA LEU A 329 9.05 -5.79 -5.34
C LEU A 329 9.66 -4.95 -4.22
N THR A 330 8.87 -4.16 -3.50
CA THR A 330 9.35 -3.39 -2.34
C THR A 330 9.89 -4.30 -1.24
N PHE A 331 9.21 -5.41 -0.93
CA PHE A 331 9.73 -6.40 0.03
C PHE A 331 11.09 -6.94 -0.44
N LEU A 332 11.18 -7.35 -1.71
CA LEU A 332 12.43 -7.89 -2.26
C LEU A 332 13.54 -6.84 -2.22
N ALA A 333 13.27 -5.60 -2.61
CA ALA A 333 14.22 -4.51 -2.51
C ALA A 333 14.67 -4.29 -1.06
N SER A 334 13.76 -4.24 -0.09
CA SER A 334 14.09 -4.11 1.34
C SER A 334 14.98 -5.27 1.82
N ALA A 335 14.73 -6.50 1.38
CA ALA A 335 15.54 -7.65 1.77
C ALA A 335 16.93 -7.61 1.12
N LEU A 336 17.01 -7.37 -0.19
CA LEU A 336 18.26 -7.36 -0.95
C LEU A 336 19.19 -6.21 -0.56
N THR A 337 18.62 -5.07 -0.16
CA THR A 337 19.39 -3.86 0.22
C THR A 337 19.67 -3.78 1.71
N CYS A 338 19.20 -4.75 2.50
CA CYS A 338 19.35 -4.71 3.95
C CYS A 338 20.84 -4.81 4.35
N PRO A 339 21.41 -3.79 5.01
CA PRO A 339 22.83 -3.83 5.41
C PRO A 339 23.16 -4.98 6.36
N HIS A 340 22.17 -5.43 7.15
CA HIS A 340 22.30 -6.53 8.09
C HIS A 340 22.42 -7.91 7.43
N TYR A 341 22.03 -8.05 6.16
CA TYR A 341 22.15 -9.32 5.43
C TYR A 341 23.41 -9.34 4.55
N THR A 342 24.39 -8.50 4.87
CA THR A 342 25.69 -8.49 4.22
C THR A 342 26.77 -9.01 5.16
N PRO A 343 27.84 -9.65 4.64
CA PRO A 343 28.92 -10.15 5.48
C PRO A 343 29.62 -9.09 6.34
N SER A 344 29.54 -7.81 5.94
CA SER A 344 30.12 -6.70 6.71
C SER A 344 29.45 -6.51 8.08
N SER A 345 28.21 -6.99 8.26
CA SER A 345 27.43 -6.83 9.49
C SER A 345 27.80 -7.82 10.61
N TYR A 346 28.65 -8.81 10.33
CA TYR A 346 29.00 -9.89 11.26
C TYR A 346 29.95 -9.42 12.36
N VAL A 347 30.75 -8.38 12.10
CA VAL A 347 31.82 -7.96 13.00
C VAL A 347 31.25 -7.55 14.38
N GLY A 348 31.75 -8.19 15.44
CA GLY A 348 31.38 -7.88 16.82
C GLY A 348 30.02 -8.42 17.29
N ARG A 349 29.37 -9.31 16.53
CA ARG A 349 28.09 -9.93 16.92
C ARG A 349 28.30 -11.21 17.74
N PRO A 350 27.42 -11.51 18.73
CA PRO A 350 27.46 -12.79 19.45
C PRO A 350 27.17 -13.98 18.53
N GLY A 351 27.74 -15.15 18.86
CA GLY A 351 27.65 -16.38 18.06
C GLY A 351 26.25 -16.76 17.57
N GLY A 352 25.24 -16.71 18.44
CA GLY A 352 23.86 -17.06 18.07
C GLY A 352 23.25 -16.14 17.01
N PHE A 353 23.60 -14.84 17.00
CA PHE A 353 23.13 -13.91 15.97
C PHE A 353 23.92 -14.06 14.66
N LEU A 354 25.17 -14.51 14.73
CA LEU A 354 26.01 -14.71 13.54
C LEU A 354 25.44 -15.77 12.61
N GLU A 355 24.98 -16.89 13.14
CA GLU A 355 24.38 -17.96 12.33
C GLU A 355 23.12 -17.46 11.60
N ILE A 356 22.24 -16.75 12.31
CA ILE A 356 21.02 -16.16 11.73
C ILE A 356 21.35 -15.20 10.59
N LEU A 357 22.33 -14.31 10.79
CA LEU A 357 22.71 -13.32 9.76
C LEU A 357 23.43 -13.97 8.58
N ARG A 358 24.22 -15.03 8.82
CA ARG A 358 24.86 -15.80 7.76
C ARG A 358 23.83 -16.50 6.89
N ASP A 359 22.85 -17.15 7.51
CA ASP A 359 21.76 -17.83 6.79
C ASP A 359 20.90 -16.83 5.99
N ALA A 360 20.64 -15.64 6.55
CA ALA A 360 19.95 -14.56 5.87
C ALA A 360 20.75 -14.03 4.67
N SER A 361 22.05 -13.78 4.86
CA SER A 361 22.95 -13.32 3.81
C SER A 361 23.05 -14.35 2.69
N GLU A 362 23.19 -15.63 3.02
CA GLU A 362 23.23 -16.71 2.04
C GLU A 362 21.93 -16.78 1.23
N ALA A 363 20.77 -16.66 1.88
CA ALA A 363 19.48 -16.67 1.19
C ALA A 363 19.34 -15.50 0.19
N VAL A 364 19.80 -14.31 0.56
CA VAL A 364 19.82 -13.12 -0.30
C VAL A 364 20.85 -13.28 -1.43
N SER A 365 22.07 -13.70 -1.11
CA SER A 365 23.15 -13.92 -2.08
C SER A 365 22.77 -14.94 -3.15
N ARG A 366 22.16 -16.07 -2.77
CA ARG A 366 21.67 -17.09 -3.74
C ARG A 366 20.70 -16.51 -4.77
N LEU A 367 19.90 -15.51 -4.41
CA LEU A 367 18.97 -14.89 -5.36
C LEU A 367 19.70 -14.00 -6.37
N VAL A 368 20.71 -13.26 -5.92
CA VAL A 368 21.42 -12.28 -6.74
C VAL A 368 22.66 -12.83 -7.44
N SER A 369 23.16 -14.01 -7.06
CA SER A 369 24.30 -14.66 -7.71
C SER A 369 23.98 -15.14 -9.15
N PRO A 370 24.98 -15.17 -10.03
CA PRO A 370 24.82 -15.72 -11.38
C PRO A 370 24.61 -17.26 -11.35
N PRO A 371 24.04 -17.84 -12.43
CA PRO A 371 23.95 -19.29 -12.58
C PRO A 371 25.36 -19.95 -12.60
N PRO A 372 25.52 -21.20 -12.13
CA PRO A 372 24.47 -22.12 -11.64
C PRO A 372 24.10 -21.95 -10.16
N GLU A 373 24.85 -21.13 -9.41
CA GLU A 373 24.70 -21.00 -7.95
C GLU A 373 23.53 -20.11 -7.53
N GLY A 374 23.10 -19.22 -8.42
CA GLY A 374 21.96 -18.34 -8.19
C GLY A 374 21.06 -18.13 -9.40
N ARG A 375 20.09 -17.22 -9.25
CA ARG A 375 19.00 -17.00 -10.21
C ARG A 375 18.92 -15.56 -10.73
N CYS A 376 20.04 -14.84 -10.71
CA CYS A 376 20.09 -13.43 -11.10
C CYS A 376 19.58 -13.18 -12.53
N GLN A 377 19.98 -14.02 -13.49
CA GLN A 377 19.56 -13.88 -14.88
C GLN A 377 18.03 -14.07 -15.04
N GLU A 378 17.46 -15.09 -14.39
CA GLU A 378 16.01 -15.32 -14.38
C GLU A 378 15.27 -14.15 -13.71
N LEU A 379 15.84 -13.59 -12.63
CA LEU A 379 15.31 -12.44 -11.92
C LEU A 379 15.26 -11.20 -12.83
N ILE A 380 16.36 -10.88 -13.53
CA ILE A 380 16.43 -9.75 -14.46
C ILE A 380 15.40 -9.93 -15.58
N HIS A 381 15.35 -11.11 -16.20
CA HIS A 381 14.39 -11.41 -17.25
C HIS A 381 12.94 -11.26 -16.76
N ALA A 382 12.61 -11.76 -15.56
CA ALA A 382 11.30 -11.62 -14.95
C ALA A 382 10.94 -10.16 -14.65
N ILE A 383 11.88 -9.35 -14.14
CA ILE A 383 11.65 -7.93 -13.88
C ILE A 383 11.31 -7.19 -15.19
N VAL A 384 12.08 -7.41 -16.25
CA VAL A 384 11.85 -6.75 -17.54
C VAL A 384 10.50 -7.16 -18.13
N THR A 385 10.23 -8.46 -18.20
CA THR A 385 9.02 -9.00 -18.85
C THR A 385 7.74 -8.71 -18.07
N LYS A 386 7.76 -8.78 -16.73
CA LYS A 386 6.54 -8.73 -15.90
C LYS A 386 6.23 -7.36 -15.32
N TYR A 387 7.26 -6.54 -15.09
CA TYR A 387 7.11 -5.27 -14.36
C TYR A 387 7.46 -4.05 -15.20
N ILE A 388 8.53 -4.11 -16.01
CA ILE A 388 8.94 -2.97 -16.85
C ILE A 388 8.15 -2.94 -18.15
N SER A 389 7.76 -4.08 -18.72
CA SER A 389 6.90 -4.12 -19.91
C SER A 389 5.56 -3.42 -19.71
N LEU A 390 5.03 -2.78 -20.76
CA LEU A 390 3.74 -2.09 -20.71
C LEU A 390 2.63 -3.07 -20.35
N SER A 391 1.95 -2.81 -19.25
CA SER A 391 0.76 -3.56 -18.87
C SER A 391 -0.44 -3.24 -19.78
N PRO A 392 -1.45 -4.11 -19.87
CA PRO A 392 -2.65 -3.86 -20.68
C PRO A 392 -3.39 -2.56 -20.30
N GLU A 393 -3.38 -2.20 -19.01
CA GLU A 393 -3.94 -0.94 -18.51
C GLU A 393 -3.19 0.29 -19.08
N GLU A 394 -1.86 0.22 -19.12
CA GLU A 394 -1.01 1.29 -19.66
C GLU A 394 -1.13 1.39 -21.19
N GLN A 395 -1.25 0.26 -21.88
CA GLN A 395 -1.51 0.21 -23.33
C GLN A 395 -2.85 0.87 -23.67
N LEU A 396 -3.88 0.59 -22.88
CA LEU A 396 -5.18 1.25 -23.03
C LEU A 396 -5.08 2.76 -22.75
N LEU A 397 -4.35 3.17 -21.71
CA LEU A 397 -4.18 4.57 -21.37
C LEU A 397 -3.39 5.32 -22.46
N TRP A 398 -2.35 4.69 -23.02
CA TRP A 398 -1.57 5.22 -24.14
C TRP A 398 -2.45 5.57 -25.35
N THR A 399 -3.39 4.68 -25.68
CA THR A 399 -4.26 4.83 -26.86
C THR A 399 -5.46 5.73 -26.60
N SER A 400 -6.09 5.64 -25.43
CA SER A 400 -7.31 6.39 -25.09
C SER A 400 -7.06 7.78 -24.51
N GLY A 401 -5.88 8.02 -23.92
CA GLY A 401 -5.55 9.27 -23.22
C GLY A 401 -4.05 9.45 -23.02
N PRO A 402 -3.27 9.69 -24.09
CA PRO A 402 -1.81 9.77 -24.03
C PRO A 402 -1.28 10.85 -23.08
N GLU A 403 -1.97 11.99 -22.96
CA GLU A 403 -1.58 13.03 -21.98
C GLU A 403 -1.71 12.53 -20.53
N ALA A 404 -2.77 11.79 -20.22
CA ALA A 404 -2.96 11.19 -18.90
C ALA A 404 -1.91 10.11 -18.62
N TYR A 405 -1.49 9.36 -19.65
CA TYR A 405 -0.35 8.44 -19.55
C TYR A 405 0.94 9.17 -19.16
N ILE A 406 1.30 10.25 -19.85
CA ILE A 406 2.51 11.03 -19.55
C ILE A 406 2.45 11.65 -18.15
N ARG A 407 1.32 12.27 -17.77
CA ARG A 407 1.16 12.82 -16.41
C ARG A 407 1.29 11.74 -15.33
N ARG A 408 0.81 10.53 -15.59
CA ARG A 408 0.99 9.38 -14.68
C ARG A 408 2.47 9.06 -14.55
N MET A 409 3.21 8.98 -15.65
CA MET A 409 4.65 8.72 -15.66
C MET A 409 5.44 9.81 -14.90
N ASP A 410 5.16 11.09 -15.12
CA ASP A 410 5.85 12.20 -14.44
C ASP A 410 5.57 12.23 -12.93
N SER A 411 4.38 11.78 -12.52
CA SER A 411 4.00 11.68 -11.11
C SER A 411 4.81 10.63 -10.34
N GLU A 412 5.44 9.67 -11.03
CA GLU A 412 6.30 8.63 -10.45
C GLU A 412 7.60 9.22 -9.89
N CYS A 413 8.16 10.24 -10.56
CA CYS A 413 9.45 10.82 -10.20
C CYS A 413 9.45 11.63 -8.89
N HIS A 414 8.27 12.00 -8.37
CA HIS A 414 8.14 13.04 -7.34
C HIS A 414 7.43 12.60 -6.05
N ASN A 415 6.81 11.42 -6.00
CA ASN A 415 6.03 11.01 -4.83
C ASN A 415 6.22 9.52 -4.47
N ALA A 416 6.92 9.27 -3.37
CA ALA A 416 7.10 7.93 -2.80
C ALA A 416 5.77 7.23 -2.40
N ASP A 417 4.67 7.98 -2.24
CA ASP A 417 3.34 7.40 -1.98
C ASP A 417 2.61 6.95 -3.27
N ASN A 418 3.17 7.21 -4.46
CA ASN A 418 2.60 6.84 -5.76
C ASN A 418 3.55 5.97 -6.59
N LEU A 419 4.23 5.02 -5.95
CA LEU A 419 5.08 4.04 -6.62
C LEU A 419 4.26 3.23 -7.64
N GLN A 420 4.83 3.07 -8.84
CA GLN A 420 4.23 2.28 -9.92
C GLN A 420 5.08 1.04 -10.22
N PRO A 421 4.50 -0.02 -10.81
CA PRO A 421 5.21 -1.27 -11.05
C PRO A 421 6.47 -1.13 -11.90
N ARG A 422 6.44 -0.30 -12.96
CA ARG A 422 7.59 -0.07 -13.86
C ARG A 422 8.76 0.57 -13.12
N ALA A 423 8.52 1.69 -12.43
CA ALA A 423 9.53 2.37 -11.63
C ALA A 423 10.12 1.45 -10.54
N THR A 424 9.27 0.71 -9.82
CA THR A 424 9.72 -0.21 -8.77
C THR A 424 10.56 -1.36 -9.35
N GLY A 425 10.25 -1.82 -10.56
CA GLY A 425 11.07 -2.80 -11.29
C GLY A 425 12.46 -2.27 -11.64
N ILE A 426 12.54 -1.02 -12.11
CA ILE A 426 13.81 -0.33 -12.38
C ILE A 426 14.60 -0.16 -11.08
N ASP A 427 13.98 0.29 -9.99
CA ASP A 427 14.62 0.43 -8.69
C ASP A 427 15.22 -0.90 -8.21
N LEU A 428 14.46 -2.00 -8.33
CA LEU A 428 14.97 -3.32 -8.00
C LEU A 428 16.20 -3.69 -8.83
N MET A 429 16.18 -3.39 -10.13
CA MET A 429 17.30 -3.65 -11.02
C MET A 429 18.54 -2.80 -10.69
N ILE A 430 18.34 -1.54 -10.32
CA ILE A 430 19.39 -0.66 -9.81
C ILE A 430 20.06 -1.27 -8.57
N TYR A 431 19.29 -1.89 -7.67
CA TYR A 431 19.86 -2.57 -6.50
C TYR A 431 20.70 -3.80 -6.90
N LEU A 432 20.28 -4.54 -7.94
CA LEU A 432 21.05 -5.69 -8.44
C LEU A 432 22.42 -5.29 -8.99
N LEU A 433 22.58 -4.05 -9.49
CA LEU A 433 23.89 -3.56 -9.95
C LEU A 433 24.96 -3.57 -8.86
N GLY A 434 24.57 -3.30 -7.60
CA GLY A 434 25.51 -3.29 -6.48
C GLY A 434 26.08 -4.66 -6.14
N SER A 435 25.42 -5.74 -6.57
CA SER A 435 25.85 -7.12 -6.32
C SER A 435 26.50 -7.76 -7.55
N ASN A 436 25.91 -7.62 -8.74
CA ASN A 436 26.34 -8.31 -9.95
C ASN A 436 26.10 -7.46 -11.22
N SER A 437 26.84 -6.35 -11.35
CA SER A 437 26.71 -5.41 -12.47
C SER A 437 26.91 -6.05 -13.85
N GLU A 438 27.92 -6.92 -14.00
CA GLU A 438 28.21 -7.60 -15.28
C GLU A 438 27.07 -8.53 -15.69
N THR A 439 26.51 -9.31 -14.75
CA THR A 439 25.37 -10.19 -15.06
C THR A 439 24.13 -9.40 -15.48
N VAL A 440 23.87 -8.25 -14.85
CA VAL A 440 22.77 -7.36 -15.25
C VAL A 440 22.99 -6.82 -16.65
N LYS A 441 24.20 -6.33 -16.93
CA LYS A 441 24.62 -5.84 -18.25
C LYS A 441 24.45 -6.91 -19.32
N ASP A 442 25.08 -8.08 -19.14
CA ASP A 442 25.06 -9.18 -20.10
C ASP A 442 23.63 -9.66 -20.37
N CYS A 443 22.80 -9.79 -19.33
CA CYS A 443 21.42 -10.22 -19.49
C CYS A 443 20.60 -9.23 -20.34
N LEU A 444 20.75 -7.92 -20.11
CA LEU A 444 20.03 -6.90 -20.86
C LEU A 444 20.54 -6.78 -22.30
N LEU A 445 21.85 -6.88 -22.52
CA LEU A 445 22.42 -6.86 -23.86
C LEU A 445 22.02 -8.11 -24.66
N ASN A 446 22.05 -9.29 -24.05
CA ASN A 446 21.57 -10.53 -24.69
C ASN A 446 20.07 -10.43 -25.03
N LEU A 447 19.26 -9.85 -24.15
CA LEU A 447 17.85 -9.61 -24.41
C LEU A 447 17.66 -8.64 -25.58
N ARG A 448 18.41 -7.53 -25.62
CA ARG A 448 18.41 -6.59 -26.76
C ARG A 448 18.77 -7.31 -28.05
N SER A 449 19.89 -8.03 -28.07
CA SER A 449 20.36 -8.75 -29.27
C SER A 449 19.33 -9.74 -29.81
N GLY A 450 18.61 -10.46 -28.94
CA GLY A 450 17.54 -11.37 -29.32
C GLY A 450 16.28 -10.70 -29.90
N LEU A 451 16.16 -9.37 -29.78
CA LEU A 451 15.03 -8.58 -30.28
C LEU A 451 15.41 -7.73 -31.52
N LEU A 452 16.68 -7.78 -31.95
CA LEU A 452 17.13 -7.13 -33.17
C LEU A 452 16.65 -7.90 -34.41
N GLY A 453 16.34 -7.17 -35.47
CA GLY A 453 15.88 -7.74 -36.75
C GLY A 453 14.41 -8.15 -36.81
N GLU A 454 13.66 -8.02 -35.71
CA GLU A 454 12.20 -8.25 -35.70
C GLU A 454 11.46 -7.14 -36.48
N ASP A 455 10.64 -7.54 -37.45
CA ASP A 455 9.78 -6.62 -38.22
C ASP A 455 8.38 -6.52 -37.58
N PHE A 456 8.07 -5.30 -37.13
CA PHE A 456 6.79 -4.93 -36.51
C PHE A 456 5.83 -4.23 -37.47
N SER A 457 6.09 -4.21 -38.78
CA SER A 457 5.22 -3.60 -39.81
C SER A 457 3.80 -4.22 -39.83
N THR A 458 3.68 -5.51 -39.51
CA THR A 458 2.43 -6.28 -39.54
C THR A 458 2.19 -6.97 -38.19
N VAL A 459 1.30 -6.39 -37.37
CA VAL A 459 0.96 -6.90 -36.02
C VAL A 459 -0.48 -7.48 -35.98
N SER A 460 -1.06 -7.83 -37.13
CA SER A 460 -2.41 -8.41 -37.23
C SER A 460 -2.41 -9.94 -37.32
N GLY A 461 -3.46 -10.59 -36.83
CA GLY A 461 -3.64 -12.05 -36.90
C GLY A 461 -3.01 -12.85 -35.74
N ARG A 462 -2.93 -14.18 -35.88
CA ARG A 462 -2.43 -15.09 -34.81
C ARG A 462 -0.94 -14.90 -34.49
N GLU A 463 -0.11 -14.60 -35.49
CA GLU A 463 1.31 -14.25 -35.31
C GLU A 463 1.50 -12.82 -34.77
N GLY A 464 0.46 -11.98 -34.85
CA GLY A 464 0.49 -10.61 -34.35
C GLY A 464 0.68 -10.51 -32.84
N GLY A 465 0.15 -11.48 -32.07
CA GLY A 465 0.28 -11.48 -30.61
C GLY A 465 1.73 -11.68 -30.12
N GLU A 466 2.48 -12.59 -30.73
CA GLU A 466 3.89 -12.82 -30.38
C GLU A 466 4.76 -11.62 -30.76
N LYS A 467 4.56 -11.07 -31.96
CA LYS A 467 5.25 -9.86 -32.41
C LYS A 467 4.96 -8.66 -31.50
N LEU A 468 3.71 -8.51 -31.06
CA LEU A 468 3.32 -7.46 -30.12
C LEU A 468 4.04 -7.61 -28.77
N ASN A 469 4.13 -8.83 -28.25
CA ASN A 469 4.86 -9.09 -27.01
C ASN A 469 6.36 -8.76 -27.14
N LYS A 470 6.98 -9.13 -28.28
CA LYS A 470 8.38 -8.77 -28.58
C LYS A 470 8.59 -7.26 -28.70
N LEU A 471 7.63 -6.53 -29.27
CA LEU A 471 7.67 -5.06 -29.36
C LEU A 471 7.69 -4.42 -27.97
N PHE A 472 6.77 -4.81 -27.09
CA PHE A 472 6.74 -4.27 -25.72
C PHE A 472 7.93 -4.72 -24.87
N LEU A 473 8.44 -5.93 -25.12
CA LEU A 473 9.66 -6.40 -24.49
C LEU A 473 10.88 -5.58 -24.93
N ARG A 474 10.93 -5.16 -26.21
CA ARG A 474 11.97 -4.25 -26.72
C ARG A 474 11.88 -2.86 -26.08
N ASP A 475 10.69 -2.29 -25.93
CA ASP A 475 10.50 -1.04 -25.15
C ASP A 475 11.00 -1.20 -23.71
N ALA A 476 10.61 -2.29 -23.04
CA ALA A 476 10.97 -2.56 -21.66
C ALA A 476 12.50 -2.69 -21.48
N CYS A 477 13.14 -3.41 -22.41
CA CYS A 477 14.59 -3.58 -22.44
C CYS A 477 15.30 -2.24 -22.65
N TYR A 478 14.84 -1.44 -23.61
CA TYR A 478 15.40 -0.10 -23.88
C TYR A 478 15.23 0.85 -22.71
N ARG A 479 14.07 0.83 -22.06
CA ARG A 479 13.83 1.58 -20.83
C ARG A 479 14.82 1.17 -19.75
N ALA A 480 14.98 -0.13 -19.52
CA ALA A 480 15.90 -0.66 -18.51
C ALA A 480 17.35 -0.23 -18.78
N ILE A 481 17.83 -0.41 -20.02
CA ILE A 481 19.20 -0.01 -20.40
C ILE A 481 19.40 1.50 -20.20
N GLY A 482 18.48 2.33 -20.70
CA GLY A 482 18.60 3.79 -20.58
C GLY A 482 18.65 4.28 -19.13
N GLU A 483 17.81 3.73 -18.24
CA GLU A 483 17.82 4.09 -16.81
C GLU A 483 19.12 3.67 -16.10
N LEU A 484 19.75 2.58 -16.55
CA LEU A 484 20.98 2.07 -15.95
C LEU A 484 22.26 2.71 -16.51
N MET A 485 22.22 3.29 -17.71
CA MET A 485 23.39 3.95 -18.32
C MET A 485 23.97 5.07 -17.43
N ALA A 486 23.11 5.85 -16.76
CA ALA A 486 23.56 6.87 -15.82
C ALA A 486 24.35 6.32 -14.62
N LYS A 487 24.24 5.02 -14.33
CA LYS A 487 24.95 4.32 -13.24
C LYS A 487 26.11 3.47 -13.74
N ILE A 488 26.03 2.99 -14.99
CA ILE A 488 27.05 2.18 -15.64
C ILE A 488 27.35 2.83 -17.00
N PRO A 489 28.28 3.79 -17.07
CA PRO A 489 28.66 4.42 -18.34
C PRO A 489 29.22 3.41 -19.36
N THR A 490 29.76 2.29 -18.88
CA THR A 490 30.26 1.19 -19.72
C THR A 490 29.17 0.21 -20.18
N MET A 491 27.89 0.54 -19.97
CA MET A 491 26.76 -0.31 -20.35
C MET A 491 26.73 -0.56 -21.86
N MET A 492 26.93 0.50 -22.65
CA MET A 492 26.90 0.47 -24.10
C MET A 492 27.55 1.72 -24.69
N ASP A 493 28.07 1.64 -25.91
CA ASP A 493 28.47 2.82 -26.68
C ASP A 493 27.23 3.59 -27.20
N PRO A 494 26.99 4.84 -26.76
CA PRO A 494 25.80 5.59 -27.15
C PRO A 494 25.74 5.92 -28.63
N GLU A 495 26.89 6.21 -29.26
CA GLU A 495 26.93 6.58 -30.68
C GLU A 495 26.61 5.40 -31.59
N SER A 496 27.14 4.22 -31.30
CA SER A 496 26.80 2.99 -32.01
C SER A 496 25.30 2.69 -31.87
N TRP A 497 24.74 2.85 -30.67
CA TRP A 497 23.31 2.59 -30.45
C TRP A 497 22.40 3.53 -31.26
N ILE A 498 22.74 4.82 -31.32
CA ILE A 498 22.00 5.78 -32.15
C ILE A 498 22.03 5.38 -33.62
N ARG A 499 23.23 5.15 -34.15
CA ARG A 499 23.44 4.85 -35.57
C ARG A 499 22.79 3.55 -36.02
N GLU A 500 22.91 2.51 -35.19
CA GLU A 500 22.46 1.16 -35.55
C GLU A 500 20.95 0.97 -35.36
N GLU A 501 20.32 1.67 -34.41
CA GLU A 501 18.94 1.38 -34.02
C GLU A 501 18.05 2.63 -33.94
N LEU A 502 18.45 3.64 -33.15
CA LEU A 502 17.52 4.72 -32.78
C LEU A 502 17.19 5.62 -33.98
N MET A 503 18.15 5.92 -34.85
CA MET A 503 17.91 6.78 -36.03
C MET A 503 16.85 6.19 -36.96
N TYR A 504 16.87 4.87 -37.20
CA TYR A 504 15.83 4.21 -37.99
C TYR A 504 14.45 4.41 -37.35
N MET A 505 14.35 4.36 -36.02
CA MET A 505 13.07 4.56 -35.33
C MET A 505 12.56 6.00 -35.37
N LEU A 506 13.49 6.96 -35.37
CA LEU A 506 13.19 8.39 -35.35
C LEU A 506 12.78 8.94 -36.72
N GLN A 507 13.03 8.21 -37.81
CA GLN A 507 12.62 8.60 -39.16
C GLN A 507 11.11 8.93 -39.22
N PRO A 508 10.70 10.02 -39.90
CA PRO A 508 9.30 10.43 -39.99
C PRO A 508 8.36 9.38 -40.57
N GLU A 509 8.85 8.42 -41.37
CA GLU A 509 8.02 7.40 -42.01
C GLU A 509 7.83 6.14 -41.14
N ASN A 510 8.69 5.96 -40.12
CA ASN A 510 8.75 4.74 -39.34
C ASN A 510 8.01 4.90 -38.00
N TYR A 511 7.32 3.82 -37.60
CA TYR A 511 6.75 3.62 -36.27
C TYR A 511 5.81 4.74 -35.76
N ASN A 512 5.02 5.39 -36.63
CA ASN A 512 4.11 6.48 -36.22
C ASN A 512 2.77 5.99 -35.65
N THR A 513 2.38 4.76 -35.96
CA THR A 513 1.10 4.19 -35.54
C THR A 513 1.24 3.39 -34.27
N TYR A 514 0.18 3.31 -33.48
CA TYR A 514 0.10 2.30 -32.42
C TYR A 514 0.05 0.89 -33.05
N PRO A 515 0.78 -0.11 -32.53
CA PRO A 515 1.58 -0.12 -31.30
C PRO A 515 3.03 0.40 -31.41
N GLN A 516 3.52 0.60 -32.63
CA GLN A 516 4.91 0.94 -32.89
C GLN A 516 5.37 2.29 -32.34
N SER A 517 4.46 3.25 -32.22
CA SER A 517 4.73 4.58 -31.66
C SER A 517 5.26 4.55 -30.24
N VAL A 518 5.07 3.45 -29.50
CA VAL A 518 5.70 3.22 -28.19
C VAL A 518 7.23 3.15 -28.31
N LEU A 519 7.76 2.42 -29.30
CA LEU A 519 9.20 2.33 -29.53
C LEU A 519 9.78 3.66 -30.02
N LYS A 520 9.05 4.39 -30.86
CA LYS A 520 9.46 5.73 -31.31
C LYS A 520 9.55 6.70 -30.14
N ALA A 521 8.54 6.75 -29.28
CA ALA A 521 8.57 7.56 -28.07
C ALA A 521 9.71 7.15 -27.13
N ARG A 522 10.01 5.85 -27.02
CA ARG A 522 11.17 5.35 -26.28
C ARG A 522 12.49 5.83 -26.88
N ALA A 523 12.63 5.84 -28.20
CA ALA A 523 13.82 6.35 -28.88
C ALA A 523 14.02 7.86 -28.64
N VAL A 524 12.95 8.65 -28.67
CA VAL A 524 12.99 10.09 -28.32
C VAL A 524 13.43 10.28 -26.86
N TRP A 525 12.87 9.50 -25.94
CA TRP A 525 13.29 9.55 -24.53
C TRP A 525 14.76 9.16 -24.36
N LEU A 526 15.22 8.10 -25.03
CA LEU A 526 16.62 7.65 -24.99
C LEU A 526 17.58 8.71 -25.53
N LEU A 527 17.23 9.39 -26.62
CA LEU A 527 18.03 10.50 -27.16
C LEU A 527 18.24 11.59 -26.09
N GLY A 528 17.22 11.90 -25.31
CA GLY A 528 17.34 12.79 -24.15
C GLY A 528 18.28 12.25 -23.07
N VAL A 529 18.14 10.96 -22.73
CA VAL A 529 18.96 10.29 -21.71
C VAL A 529 20.44 10.29 -22.07
N ILE A 530 20.81 9.94 -23.31
CA ILE A 530 22.21 9.77 -23.71
C ILE A 530 22.83 11.04 -24.28
N SER A 531 22.07 12.13 -24.38
CA SER A 531 22.50 13.39 -25.02
C SER A 531 23.83 13.95 -24.52
N TYR A 532 24.13 13.80 -23.22
CA TYR A 532 25.35 14.32 -22.61
C TYR A 532 26.62 13.52 -22.96
N GLU A 533 26.47 12.30 -23.49
CA GLU A 533 27.60 11.43 -23.87
C GLU A 533 27.89 11.46 -25.38
N LEU A 534 27.06 12.14 -26.18
CA LEU A 534 27.17 12.16 -27.63
C LEU A 534 28.03 13.32 -28.13
N SER A 535 28.69 13.08 -29.26
CA SER A 535 29.21 14.16 -30.10
C SER A 535 28.07 14.95 -30.75
N PHE A 536 28.36 16.19 -31.14
CA PHE A 536 27.34 17.12 -31.65
C PHE A 536 26.66 16.62 -32.94
N GLU A 537 27.40 16.04 -33.88
CA GLU A 537 26.86 15.65 -35.19
C GLU A 537 25.80 14.52 -35.09
N PRO A 538 26.07 13.36 -34.46
CA PRO A 538 25.05 12.31 -34.30
C PRO A 538 23.85 12.77 -33.48
N TRP A 539 24.08 13.60 -32.46
CA TRP A 539 22.99 14.17 -31.66
C TRP A 539 22.11 15.10 -32.50
N ALA A 540 22.70 16.02 -33.25
CA ALA A 540 21.96 16.98 -34.07
C ALA A 540 21.16 16.29 -35.16
N GLU A 541 21.72 15.26 -35.80
CA GLU A 541 21.05 14.47 -36.81
C GLU A 541 19.82 13.73 -36.22
N ALA A 542 20.02 12.99 -35.12
CA ALA A 542 18.93 12.28 -34.45
C ALA A 542 17.85 13.23 -33.90
N PHE A 543 18.24 14.39 -33.38
CA PHE A 543 17.33 15.41 -32.89
C PHE A 543 16.47 15.99 -34.01
N ASN A 544 17.08 16.31 -35.16
CA ASN A 544 16.33 16.80 -36.32
C ASN A 544 15.31 15.77 -36.83
N MET A 545 15.69 14.48 -36.89
CA MET A 545 14.74 13.40 -37.23
C MET A 545 13.57 13.34 -36.25
N ALA A 546 13.86 13.41 -34.94
CA ALA A 546 12.83 13.42 -33.89
C ALA A 546 11.86 14.61 -34.04
N VAL A 547 12.37 15.81 -34.30
CA VAL A 547 11.54 17.01 -34.51
C VAL A 547 10.67 16.87 -35.76
N SER A 548 11.25 16.46 -36.90
CA SER A 548 10.50 16.27 -38.14
C SER A 548 9.38 15.24 -37.99
N SER A 549 9.55 14.24 -37.14
CA SER A 549 8.52 13.23 -36.88
C SER A 549 7.34 13.71 -36.03
N ILE A 550 7.48 14.84 -35.31
CA ILE A 550 6.40 15.48 -34.54
C ILE A 550 5.59 16.40 -35.46
N GLU A 551 6.24 16.99 -36.47
CA GLU A 551 5.63 17.91 -37.43
C GLU A 551 4.81 17.19 -38.53
N SER A 552 5.15 15.93 -38.83
CA SER A 552 4.44 15.03 -39.75
C SER A 552 3.24 14.35 -39.08
#